data_AF-A0A7W6MZT4-F1
#
_entry.id   AF-A0A7W6MZT4-F1
#
_cell.length_a   1.000
_cell.length_b   1.000
_cell.length_c   1.000
_cell.angle_alpha   90.00
_cell.angle_beta   90.00
_cell.angle_gamma   90.00
#
_symmetry.space_group_name_H-M   'P 1'
#
loop_
_entity.id
_entity.type
_entity.pdbx_description
1 polymer ?
#
loop_
_entity_poly.entity_id
_entity_poly.type
_entity_poly.pdbx_seq_one_letter_code
_entity_poly.pdbx_strand_id
1 'polypeptide(L)'
;MEYYGISAMLNLLVFAGVILVVRLNGNKTRERTTFSFLKEKEKSFVWFWVCVAVCILILYYLQRQGTNLLFAEGDLYDLYRENLESISGFAVYFYIFFFLLFIYRPSPIYNIVIGFILAWYLLFALSRGTRMLMVPPVLIFFFYFFENKFKSSWIIIFSTIGLFLLRIIDRFKNNLPLLGGNEERGDILINNQSELLYGGNAVIGSVREIFISVVDRIELLGGYLITCILPPSLVPENMKYPHYLGTIHVDFGGGGIIVFAFYVILGMIGPFLLGMYLGGTINYVYESRRPNYYVMLFFVLSFFMITRWYSYDPNLLFRLSFYMLFVFAVFKLITKASYGKTKSVNS
;
A
#
# COMPACT_ATOMS: atom_id res chain seq x y z
N MET A 1 -29.98 4.34 7.26
CA MET A 1 -29.51 3.40 8.31
C MET A 1 -29.16 2.02 7.77
N GLU A 2 -29.93 1.44 6.84
CA GLU A 2 -29.67 0.09 6.31
C GLU A 2 -28.28 -0.09 5.67
N TYR A 3 -27.82 0.87 4.85
CA TYR A 3 -26.50 0.82 4.19
C TYR A 3 -25.31 0.81 5.17
N TYR A 4 -25.40 1.57 6.26
CA TYR A 4 -24.38 1.55 7.32
C TYR A 4 -24.30 0.20 8.03
N GLY A 5 -25.43 -0.48 8.23
CA GLY A 5 -25.47 -1.83 8.77
C GLY A 5 -24.77 -2.83 7.85
N ILE A 6 -24.99 -2.72 6.54
CA ILE A 6 -24.31 -3.55 5.54
C ILE A 6 -22.80 -3.25 5.55
N SER A 7 -22.41 -1.98 5.55
CA SER A 7 -21.00 -1.57 5.62
C SER A 7 -20.27 -2.16 6.84
N ALA A 8 -20.90 -2.11 8.02
CA ALA A 8 -20.37 -2.75 9.23
C ALA A 8 -20.25 -4.28 9.06
N MET A 9 -21.27 -4.92 8.49
CA MET A 9 -21.26 -6.36 8.19
C MET A 9 -20.14 -6.76 7.23
N LEU A 10 -19.87 -5.98 6.17
CA LEU A 10 -18.77 -6.27 5.23
C LEU A 10 -17.41 -6.26 5.94
N ASN A 11 -17.18 -5.31 6.85
CA ASN A 11 -15.95 -5.27 7.65
C ASN A 11 -15.88 -6.45 8.65
N LEU A 12 -17.01 -6.84 9.24
CA LEU A 12 -17.09 -8.03 10.09
C LEU A 12 -16.79 -9.31 9.32
N LEU A 13 -17.18 -9.41 8.04
CA LEU A 13 -16.83 -10.55 7.18
C LEU A 13 -15.33 -10.64 6.90
N VAL A 14 -14.66 -9.50 6.69
CA VAL A 14 -13.19 -9.47 6.60
C VAL A 14 -12.60 -10.01 7.91
N PHE A 15 -13.05 -9.52 9.05
CA PHE A 15 -12.56 -9.95 10.36
C PHE A 15 -12.81 -11.45 10.61
N ALA A 16 -14.00 -11.95 10.28
CA ALA A 16 -14.34 -13.36 10.38
C ALA A 16 -13.44 -14.23 9.49
N GLY A 17 -13.18 -13.81 8.24
CA GLY A 17 -12.26 -14.50 7.34
C GLY A 17 -10.83 -14.53 7.86
N VAL A 18 -10.36 -13.42 8.46
CA VAL A 18 -9.05 -13.38 9.13
C VAL A 18 -9.00 -14.37 10.29
N ILE A 19 -9.95 -14.32 11.23
CA ILE A 19 -9.97 -15.21 12.41
C ILE A 19 -10.02 -16.68 11.99
N LEU A 20 -10.82 -17.02 10.97
CA LEU A 20 -10.98 -18.40 10.53
C LEU A 20 -9.65 -19.01 10.05
N VAL A 21 -8.81 -18.20 9.41
CA VAL A 21 -7.57 -18.68 8.80
C VAL A 21 -6.36 -18.44 9.70
N VAL A 22 -6.29 -17.31 10.40
CA VAL A 22 -5.15 -16.96 11.27
C VAL A 22 -5.00 -18.01 12.34
N ARG A 23 -3.85 -18.65 12.34
CA ARG A 23 -3.43 -19.53 13.42
C ARG A 23 -2.83 -18.60 14.48
N LEU A 24 -3.46 -18.55 15.64
CA LEU A 24 -2.90 -17.85 16.81
C LEU A 24 -2.05 -18.81 17.63
N ASN A 25 -1.31 -19.71 16.98
CA ASN A 25 -0.53 -20.72 17.70
C ASN A 25 0.67 -20.02 18.34
N GLY A 26 0.47 -19.61 19.60
CA GLY A 26 1.43 -19.00 20.51
C GLY A 26 2.59 -19.92 20.90
N ASN A 27 3.27 -20.52 19.94
CA ASN A 27 4.59 -21.07 20.16
C ASN A 27 5.56 -19.90 20.32
N LYS A 28 5.67 -19.45 21.58
CA LYS A 28 6.59 -18.42 22.11
C LYS A 28 8.08 -18.67 21.82
N THR A 29 8.45 -19.71 21.07
CA THR A 29 9.81 -20.20 20.89
C THR A 29 10.40 -19.98 19.50
N ARG A 30 9.71 -19.28 18.59
CA ARG A 30 10.28 -18.94 17.27
C ARG A 30 10.21 -17.45 16.96
N GLU A 31 11.20 -16.72 17.46
CA GLU A 31 11.57 -15.41 16.93
C GLU A 31 12.26 -15.56 15.56
N ARG A 32 11.56 -16.11 14.56
CA ARG A 32 12.00 -15.87 13.18
C ARG A 32 11.53 -14.48 12.81
N THR A 33 12.46 -13.53 12.81
CA THR A 33 12.28 -12.21 12.19
C THR A 33 12.19 -12.41 10.69
N THR A 34 11.06 -12.03 10.08
CA THR A 34 10.82 -12.18 8.64
C THR A 34 11.92 -11.49 7.84
N PHE A 35 12.40 -10.34 8.33
CA PHE A 35 13.45 -9.60 7.67
C PHE A 35 14.85 -10.16 7.85
N SER A 36 15.17 -10.82 8.98
CA SER A 36 16.50 -11.44 9.11
C SER A 36 16.68 -12.51 8.04
N PHE A 37 15.64 -13.33 7.82
CA PHE A 37 15.63 -14.36 6.79
C PHE A 37 15.73 -13.75 5.38
N LEU A 38 15.08 -12.62 5.10
CA LEU A 38 15.21 -11.93 3.81
C LEU A 38 16.62 -11.36 3.57
N LYS A 39 17.18 -10.72 4.59
CA LYS A 39 18.42 -9.92 4.54
C LYS A 39 19.69 -10.74 4.40
N GLU A 40 19.70 -11.95 4.95
CA GLU A 40 20.91 -12.76 4.96
C GLU A 40 21.14 -13.53 3.66
N LYS A 41 20.10 -13.68 2.84
CA LYS A 41 20.11 -14.64 1.74
C LYS A 41 20.76 -14.10 0.45
N GLU A 42 20.66 -12.80 0.18
CA GLU A 42 20.85 -12.25 -1.17
C GLU A 42 21.74 -11.00 -1.21
N LYS A 43 22.76 -10.91 -0.37
CA LYS A 43 23.68 -9.76 -0.37
C LYS A 43 24.41 -9.65 -1.72
N SER A 44 24.37 -8.47 -2.35
CA SER A 44 25.09 -8.21 -3.61
C SER A 44 25.43 -6.74 -3.77
N PHE A 45 26.72 -6.42 -3.88
CA PHE A 45 27.19 -5.06 -4.08
C PHE A 45 26.67 -4.46 -5.40
N VAL A 46 26.70 -5.24 -6.49
CA VAL A 46 26.29 -4.78 -7.83
C VAL A 46 24.80 -4.44 -7.86
N TRP A 47 23.94 -5.39 -7.45
CA TRP A 47 22.49 -5.17 -7.49
C TRP A 47 22.03 -4.11 -6.50
N PHE A 48 22.73 -3.95 -5.38
CA PHE A 48 22.50 -2.83 -4.47
C PHE A 48 22.67 -1.47 -5.18
N TRP A 49 23.79 -1.25 -5.87
CA TRP A 49 24.03 0.00 -6.58
C TRP A 49 23.12 0.20 -7.80
N VAL A 50 22.71 -0.87 -8.49
CA VAL A 50 21.67 -0.79 -9.52
C VAL A 50 20.37 -0.27 -8.93
N CYS A 51 19.93 -0.80 -7.78
CA CYS A 51 18.73 -0.31 -7.10
C CYS A 51 18.89 1.15 -6.65
N VAL A 52 20.07 1.55 -6.15
CA VAL A 52 20.35 2.95 -5.78
C VAL A 52 20.20 3.86 -6.99
N ALA A 53 20.80 3.50 -8.12
CA ALA A 53 20.73 4.28 -9.34
C ALA A 53 19.29 4.46 -9.82
N VAL A 54 18.49 3.38 -9.82
CA VAL A 54 17.07 3.45 -10.20
C VAL A 54 16.27 4.32 -9.23
N CYS A 55 16.49 4.20 -7.92
CA CYS A 55 15.85 5.07 -6.92
C CYS A 55 16.17 6.56 -7.16
N ILE A 56 17.43 6.89 -7.45
CA ILE A 56 17.86 8.26 -7.76
C ILE A 56 17.19 8.77 -9.04
N LEU A 57 17.13 7.95 -10.09
CA LEU A 57 16.46 8.32 -11.35
C LEU A 57 14.97 8.59 -11.14
N ILE A 58 14.29 7.75 -10.34
CA ILE A 58 12.88 7.97 -9.98
C ILE A 58 12.74 9.28 -9.20
N LEU A 59 13.57 9.51 -8.19
CA LEU A 59 13.54 10.74 -7.39
C LEU A 59 13.76 12.00 -8.25
N TYR A 60 14.74 11.94 -9.15
CA TYR A 60 15.04 13.03 -10.08
C TYR A 60 13.85 13.33 -11.01
N TYR A 61 13.22 12.30 -11.56
CA TYR A 61 12.00 12.45 -12.34
C TYR A 61 10.86 13.06 -11.52
N LEU A 62 10.64 12.56 -10.30
CA LEU A 62 9.58 13.04 -9.41
C LEU A 62 9.77 14.50 -9.00
N GLN A 63 10.99 14.96 -8.77
CA GLN A 63 11.25 16.37 -8.42
C GLN A 63 10.84 17.36 -9.50
N ARG A 64 10.88 16.92 -10.77
CA ARG A 64 10.41 17.71 -11.92
C ARG A 64 8.88 17.72 -12.04
N GLN A 65 8.19 16.88 -11.27
CA GLN A 65 6.73 16.82 -11.22
C GLN A 65 6.19 17.59 -10.01
N GLY A 66 5.05 18.24 -10.23
CA GLY A 66 4.31 19.00 -9.23
C GLY A 66 4.98 20.32 -8.77
N THR A 67 4.21 21.12 -8.06
CA THR A 67 4.57 22.42 -7.47
C THR A 67 4.86 22.28 -5.97
N ASN A 68 5.71 23.16 -5.41
CA ASN A 68 6.12 23.01 -4.01
C ASN A 68 5.13 23.74 -3.13
N LEU A 69 4.32 22.98 -2.38
CA LEU A 69 3.27 23.55 -1.52
C LEU A 69 3.83 24.33 -0.33
N LEU A 70 5.08 24.11 0.07
CA LEU A 70 5.69 24.85 1.19
C LEU A 70 6.03 26.29 0.84
N PHE A 71 6.20 26.58 -0.45
CA PHE A 71 6.58 27.90 -0.96
C PHE A 71 5.61 28.42 -2.03
N ALA A 72 4.47 27.74 -2.22
CA ALA A 72 3.46 28.17 -3.16
C ALA A 72 2.54 29.21 -2.52
N GLU A 73 2.15 30.20 -3.31
CA GLU A 73 1.13 31.19 -2.97
C GLU A 73 -0.17 30.85 -3.74
N GLY A 74 -1.34 31.09 -3.14
CA GLY A 74 -2.65 30.82 -3.74
C GLY A 74 -3.43 29.67 -3.10
N ASP A 75 -4.35 29.06 -3.85
CA ASP A 75 -5.17 27.94 -3.36
C ASP A 75 -4.35 26.65 -3.27
N LEU A 76 -3.90 26.34 -2.06
CA LEU A 76 -3.08 25.17 -1.76
C LEU A 76 -3.82 23.85 -1.99
N TYR A 77 -5.16 23.83 -1.97
CA TYR A 77 -5.93 22.61 -2.17
C TYR A 77 -5.98 22.21 -3.64
N ASP A 78 -6.21 23.18 -4.53
CA ASP A 78 -6.21 22.93 -5.98
C ASP A 78 -4.81 22.55 -6.47
N LEU A 79 -3.77 23.26 -6.01
CA LEU A 79 -2.38 22.89 -6.27
C LEU A 79 -2.04 21.48 -5.77
N TYR A 80 -2.59 21.07 -4.62
CA TYR A 80 -2.44 19.71 -4.12
C TYR A 80 -3.12 18.68 -5.03
N ARG A 81 -4.32 18.98 -5.54
CA ARG A 81 -5.04 18.09 -6.47
C ARG A 81 -4.27 17.93 -7.79
N GLU A 82 -3.76 19.02 -8.35
CA GLU A 82 -2.88 18.98 -9.53
C GLU A 82 -1.58 18.20 -9.29
N ASN A 83 -1.01 18.31 -8.08
CA ASN A 83 0.15 17.52 -7.68
C ASN A 83 -0.15 16.02 -7.65
N LEU A 84 -1.32 15.61 -7.17
CA LEU A 84 -1.72 14.20 -7.17
C LEU A 84 -1.85 13.64 -8.60
N GLU A 85 -2.39 14.44 -9.53
CA GLU A 85 -2.54 14.05 -10.94
C GLU A 85 -1.18 13.97 -11.65
N SER A 86 -0.31 14.97 -11.46
CA SER A 86 1.00 15.06 -12.13
C SER A 86 2.02 14.02 -11.65
N ILE A 87 2.04 13.69 -10.36
CA ILE A 87 3.00 12.74 -9.78
C ILE A 87 2.79 11.32 -10.34
N SER A 88 1.58 11.02 -10.84
CA SER A 88 1.20 9.78 -11.52
C SER A 88 1.48 8.50 -10.73
N GLY A 89 1.14 7.34 -11.30
CA GLY A 89 1.49 6.03 -10.74
C GLY A 89 3.00 5.73 -10.70
N PHE A 90 3.85 6.61 -11.23
CA PHE A 90 5.30 6.34 -11.30
C PHE A 90 5.96 6.32 -9.92
N ALA A 91 5.48 7.15 -8.99
CA ALA A 91 6.02 7.25 -7.63
C ALA A 91 5.93 5.93 -6.84
N VAL A 92 5.00 5.03 -7.20
CA VAL A 92 4.84 3.76 -6.49
C VAL A 92 5.86 2.69 -6.90
N TYR A 93 6.55 2.86 -8.04
CA TYR A 93 7.65 1.95 -8.44
C TYR A 93 8.90 2.14 -7.57
N PHE A 94 9.05 3.30 -6.94
CA PHE A 94 10.11 3.55 -5.96
C PHE A 94 10.12 2.48 -4.86
N TYR A 95 8.94 2.03 -4.41
CA TYR A 95 8.82 1.06 -3.31
C TYR A 95 9.46 -0.28 -3.63
N ILE A 96 9.42 -0.71 -4.89
CA ILE A 96 10.02 -1.98 -5.32
C ILE A 96 11.54 -1.91 -5.14
N PHE A 97 12.19 -0.90 -5.73
CA PHE A 97 13.63 -0.76 -5.68
C PHE A 97 14.11 -0.39 -4.28
N PHE A 98 13.36 0.43 -3.56
CA PHE A 98 13.64 0.77 -2.17
C PHE A 98 13.60 -0.47 -1.27
N PHE A 99 12.62 -1.37 -1.45
CA PHE A 99 12.58 -2.64 -0.73
C PHE A 99 13.78 -3.55 -1.10
N LEU A 100 14.13 -3.63 -2.38
CA LEU A 100 15.28 -4.42 -2.86
C LEU A 100 16.63 -3.91 -2.31
N LEU A 101 16.79 -2.62 -2.00
CA LEU A 101 18.00 -2.10 -1.36
C LEU A 101 18.30 -2.82 -0.04
N PHE A 102 17.28 -3.15 0.74
CA PHE A 102 17.44 -3.85 2.01
C PHE A 102 17.85 -5.32 1.83
N ILE A 103 17.39 -5.95 0.75
CA ILE A 103 17.68 -7.34 0.40
C ILE A 103 19.12 -7.47 -0.10
N TYR A 104 19.52 -6.62 -1.03
CA TYR A 104 20.85 -6.67 -1.65
C TYR A 104 21.94 -5.99 -0.84
N ARG A 105 21.61 -5.34 0.28
CA ARG A 105 22.55 -4.56 1.11
C ARG A 105 23.83 -5.35 1.45
N PRO A 106 25.01 -4.93 0.95
CA PRO A 106 26.24 -5.71 1.11
C PRO A 106 26.77 -5.69 2.55
N SER A 107 26.72 -4.53 3.23
CA SER A 107 27.18 -4.39 4.61
C SER A 107 26.36 -3.35 5.40
N PRO A 108 26.43 -3.33 6.75
CA PRO A 108 25.65 -2.41 7.58
C PRO A 108 25.96 -0.92 7.35
N ILE A 109 27.15 -0.56 6.87
CA ILE A 109 27.52 0.85 6.63
C ILE A 109 26.61 1.52 5.57
N TYR A 110 26.09 0.73 4.62
CA TYR A 110 25.18 1.18 3.57
C TYR A 110 23.79 1.53 4.08
N ASN A 111 23.49 1.33 5.37
CA ASN A 111 22.30 1.88 6.00
C ASN A 111 22.23 3.42 5.88
N ILE A 112 23.39 4.09 5.86
CA ILE A 112 23.46 5.54 5.67
C ILE A 112 22.91 5.92 4.28
N VAL A 113 23.28 5.18 3.24
CA VAL A 113 22.80 5.39 1.87
C VAL A 113 21.28 5.17 1.79
N ILE A 114 20.78 4.10 2.39
CA ILE A 114 19.34 3.81 2.45
C ILE A 114 18.60 4.93 3.19
N GLY A 115 19.13 5.39 4.32
CA GLY A 115 18.58 6.49 5.10
C GLY A 115 18.55 7.81 4.32
N PHE A 116 19.61 8.11 3.56
CA PHE A 116 19.65 9.28 2.69
C PHE A 116 18.59 9.23 1.58
N ILE A 117 18.46 8.10 0.89
CA ILE A 117 17.44 7.90 -0.16
C ILE A 117 16.02 8.04 0.43
N LEU A 118 15.79 7.48 1.62
CA LEU A 118 14.52 7.64 2.33
C LEU A 118 14.26 9.11 2.67
N ALA A 119 15.21 9.79 3.31
CA ALA A 119 15.06 11.20 3.68
C ALA A 119 14.76 12.07 2.47
N TRP A 120 15.43 11.84 1.34
CA TRP A 120 15.17 12.56 0.10
C TRP A 120 13.75 12.32 -0.43
N TYR A 121 13.28 11.06 -0.43
CA TYR A 121 11.92 10.73 -0.83
C TYR A 121 10.86 11.37 0.10
N LEU A 122 11.12 11.38 1.41
CA LEU A 122 10.22 12.01 2.39
C LEU A 122 10.16 13.53 2.21
N LEU A 123 11.30 14.19 1.97
CA LEU A 123 11.33 15.63 1.69
C LEU A 123 10.55 15.97 0.41
N PHE A 124 10.67 15.15 -0.63
CA PHE A 124 9.86 15.28 -1.85
C PHE A 124 8.35 15.14 -1.54
N ALA A 125 7.96 14.07 -0.86
CA ALA A 125 6.54 13.82 -0.61
C ALA A 125 5.92 14.87 0.34
N LEU A 126 6.68 15.36 1.33
CA LEU A 126 6.27 16.47 2.19
C LEU A 126 6.09 17.76 1.41
N SER A 127 7.04 18.12 0.52
CA SER A 127 6.98 19.36 -0.25
C SER A 127 5.84 19.39 -1.26
N ARG A 128 5.39 18.23 -1.75
CA ARG A 128 4.23 18.09 -2.66
C ARG A 128 2.91 17.78 -1.94
N GLY A 129 2.92 17.64 -0.62
CA GLY A 129 1.73 17.28 0.18
C GLY A 129 1.24 15.84 0.00
N THR A 130 2.01 14.96 -0.65
CA THR A 130 1.62 13.59 -0.98
C THR A 130 1.87 12.61 0.16
N ARG A 131 1.19 12.83 1.30
CA ARG A 131 1.37 12.05 2.54
C ARG A 131 1.20 10.54 2.34
N MET A 132 0.26 10.13 1.47
CA MET A 132 0.00 8.73 1.15
C MET A 132 1.19 8.02 0.49
N LEU A 133 2.13 8.77 -0.11
CA LEU A 133 3.34 8.19 -0.70
C LEU A 133 4.42 7.91 0.35
N MET A 134 4.40 8.61 1.49
CA MET A 134 5.44 8.52 2.53
C MET A 134 5.34 7.25 3.36
N VAL A 135 4.12 6.78 3.62
CA VAL A 135 3.90 5.75 4.64
C VAL A 135 4.52 4.39 4.27
N PRO A 136 4.36 3.85 3.04
CA PRO A 136 4.97 2.57 2.69
C PRO A 136 6.50 2.50 2.88
N PRO A 137 7.33 3.45 2.39
CA PRO A 137 8.77 3.39 2.58
C PRO A 137 9.18 3.60 4.05
N VAL A 138 8.42 4.37 4.84
CA VAL A 138 8.63 4.47 6.29
C VAL A 138 8.34 3.14 6.99
N LEU A 139 7.27 2.44 6.62
CA LEU A 139 6.97 1.11 7.15
C LEU A 139 8.07 0.11 6.80
N ILE A 140 8.52 0.07 5.54
CA ILE A 140 9.65 -0.79 5.11
C ILE A 140 10.89 -0.52 5.99
N PHE A 141 11.25 0.75 6.16
CA PHE A 141 12.40 1.15 6.97
C PHE A 141 12.22 0.80 8.46
N PHE A 142 11.03 1.07 9.02
CA PHE A 142 10.72 0.78 10.41
C PHE A 142 10.85 -0.71 10.71
N PHE A 143 10.17 -1.56 9.94
CA PHE A 143 10.25 -3.00 10.16
C PHE A 143 11.67 -3.53 9.91
N TYR A 144 12.41 -2.97 8.95
CA TYR A 144 13.80 -3.39 8.74
C TYR A 144 14.71 -3.20 9.97
N PHE A 145 14.57 -2.07 10.68
CA PHE A 145 15.44 -1.73 11.81
C PHE A 145 14.89 -2.12 13.17
N PHE A 146 13.56 -2.21 13.30
CA PHE A 146 12.86 -2.32 14.57
C PHE A 146 11.96 -3.54 14.70
N GLU A 147 11.93 -4.45 13.71
CA GLU A 147 11.23 -5.73 13.85
C GLU A 147 11.67 -6.42 15.16
N ASN A 148 10.69 -6.80 15.97
CA ASN A 148 10.83 -7.45 17.27
C ASN A 148 11.65 -6.68 18.34
N LYS A 149 12.01 -5.41 18.09
CA LYS A 149 12.63 -4.55 19.13
C LYS A 149 11.61 -3.97 20.12
N PHE A 150 10.37 -3.77 19.66
CA PHE A 150 9.28 -3.24 20.47
C PHE A 150 8.27 -4.35 20.80
N LYS A 151 7.82 -4.39 22.05
CA LYS A 151 6.66 -5.21 22.41
C LYS A 151 5.40 -4.63 21.74
N SER A 152 4.48 -5.48 21.31
CA SER A 152 3.24 -5.04 20.63
C SER A 152 2.43 -4.03 21.45
N SER A 153 2.45 -4.13 22.79
CA SER A 153 1.81 -3.16 23.68
C SER A 153 2.37 -1.74 23.50
N TRP A 154 3.68 -1.59 23.33
CA TRP A 154 4.29 -0.27 23.09
C TRP A 154 3.91 0.28 21.72
N ILE A 155 3.83 -0.56 20.70
CA ILE A 155 3.37 -0.14 19.36
C ILE A 155 1.94 0.39 19.43
N ILE A 156 1.05 -0.29 20.17
CA ILE A 156 -0.34 0.15 20.38
C ILE A 156 -0.34 1.50 21.11
N ILE A 157 0.39 1.63 22.22
CA ILE A 157 0.46 2.88 23.00
C ILE A 157 0.97 4.04 22.13
N PHE A 158 2.08 3.87 21.41
CA PHE A 158 2.62 4.92 20.55
C PHE A 158 1.69 5.27 19.39
N SER A 159 0.99 4.28 18.83
CA SER A 159 -0.01 4.52 17.79
C SER A 159 -1.21 5.30 18.33
N THR A 160 -1.70 4.96 19.52
CA THR A 160 -2.79 5.70 20.19
C THR A 160 -2.38 7.13 20.52
N ILE A 161 -1.17 7.33 21.06
CA ILE A 161 -0.62 8.67 21.32
C ILE A 161 -0.49 9.44 20.00
N GLY A 162 0.05 8.81 18.94
CA GLY A 162 0.17 9.41 17.61
C GLY A 162 -1.18 9.85 17.05
N LEU A 163 -2.22 9.02 17.14
CA LEU A 163 -3.58 9.36 16.75
C LEU A 163 -4.13 10.54 17.55
N PHE A 164 -3.88 10.58 18.86
CA PHE A 164 -4.30 11.68 19.71
C PHE A 164 -3.59 12.99 19.35
N LEU A 165 -2.27 12.95 19.13
CA LEU A 165 -1.48 14.11 18.69
C LEU A 165 -1.94 14.61 17.31
N LEU A 166 -2.19 13.71 16.36
CA LEU A 166 -2.72 14.10 15.04
C LEU A 166 -4.08 14.77 15.17
N ARG A 167 -4.96 14.28 16.04
CA ARG A 167 -6.25 14.92 16.32
C ARG A 167 -6.07 16.30 16.96
N ILE A 168 -5.14 16.45 17.90
CA ILE A 168 -4.82 17.76 18.49
C ILE A 168 -4.37 18.73 17.41
N ILE A 169 -3.41 18.33 16.57
CA ILE A 169 -2.87 19.17 15.47
C ILE A 169 -3.98 19.58 14.51
N ASP A 170 -4.83 18.64 14.10
CA ASP A 170 -5.96 18.91 13.19
C ASP A 170 -6.96 19.91 13.80
N ARG A 171 -7.29 19.74 15.08
CA ARG A 171 -8.16 20.67 15.81
C ARG A 171 -7.58 22.07 15.91
N PHE A 172 -6.30 22.18 16.26
CA PHE A 172 -5.60 23.46 16.30
C PHE A 172 -5.55 24.12 14.91
N LYS A 173 -5.27 23.35 13.86
CA LYS A 173 -5.22 23.86 12.48
C LYS A 173 -6.57 24.44 12.05
N ASN A 174 -7.66 23.78 12.43
CA ASN A 174 -9.02 24.18 12.03
C ASN A 174 -9.71 25.09 13.07
N ASN A 175 -8.98 25.61 14.08
CA ASN A 175 -9.54 26.40 15.18
C ASN A 175 -10.76 25.76 15.88
N LEU A 176 -10.78 24.43 15.95
CA LEU A 176 -11.86 23.67 16.56
C LEU A 176 -11.55 23.34 18.04
N PRO A 177 -12.55 23.33 18.93
CA PRO A 177 -12.35 22.91 20.31
C PRO A 177 -11.92 21.44 20.41
N LEU A 178 -11.01 21.15 21.35
CA LEU A 178 -10.34 19.84 21.49
C LEU A 178 -11.33 18.67 21.71
N LEU A 179 -12.40 18.93 22.44
CA LEU A 179 -13.45 17.98 22.82
C LEU A 179 -14.79 18.23 22.09
N GLY A 180 -14.82 19.13 21.09
CA GLY A 180 -16.05 19.43 20.35
C GLY A 180 -16.35 18.44 19.23
N GLY A 181 -17.59 18.42 18.73
CA GLY A 181 -17.95 17.77 17.47
C GLY A 181 -17.19 18.37 16.28
N ASN A 182 -17.15 17.67 15.14
CA ASN A 182 -16.68 18.22 13.85
C ASN A 182 -17.90 18.69 13.06
N GLU A 183 -18.70 19.56 13.66
CA GLU A 183 -19.93 20.06 13.06
C GLU A 183 -19.66 21.44 12.46
N GLU A 184 -19.45 21.52 11.15
CA GLU A 184 -19.61 22.77 10.42
C GLU A 184 -21.02 22.79 9.82
N ARG A 185 -21.88 23.71 10.28
CA ARG A 185 -23.20 24.02 9.70
C ARG A 185 -24.14 22.82 9.50
N GLY A 186 -24.43 22.11 10.59
CA GLY A 186 -25.44 21.05 10.64
C GLY A 186 -24.88 19.69 10.25
N ASP A 187 -24.67 18.84 11.26
CA ASP A 187 -24.49 17.38 11.22
C ASP A 187 -23.48 16.72 10.24
N ILE A 188 -22.79 17.46 9.38
CA ILE A 188 -21.90 16.86 8.37
C ILE A 188 -20.44 16.97 8.82
N LEU A 189 -19.91 15.83 9.28
CA LEU A 189 -18.47 15.59 9.40
C LEU A 189 -17.87 15.51 7.99
N ILE A 190 -17.15 16.55 7.52
CA ILE A 190 -16.34 16.49 6.30
C ILE A 190 -14.92 16.10 6.69
N ASN A 191 -14.59 14.82 6.56
CA ASN A 191 -13.21 14.35 6.63
C ASN A 191 -13.01 13.18 5.64
N ASN A 192 -11.76 12.87 5.30
CA ASN A 192 -11.46 11.80 4.33
C ASN A 192 -12.10 10.44 4.73
N GLN A 193 -12.27 10.16 6.03
CA GLN A 193 -12.91 8.91 6.47
C GLN A 193 -14.43 8.91 6.21
N SER A 194 -15.10 10.05 6.37
CA SER A 194 -16.53 10.17 6.09
C SER A 194 -16.80 10.15 4.58
N GLU A 195 -15.93 10.72 3.75
CA GLU A 195 -16.00 10.59 2.29
C GLU A 195 -15.84 9.14 1.83
N LEU A 196 -14.85 8.43 2.39
CA LEU A 196 -14.66 7.01 2.09
C LEU A 196 -15.84 6.14 2.53
N LEU A 197 -16.45 6.45 3.68
CA LEU A 197 -17.63 5.73 4.18
C LEU A 197 -18.88 6.07 3.34
N TYR A 198 -19.03 7.33 2.94
CA TYR A 198 -20.08 7.77 2.02
C TYR A 198 -19.96 7.05 0.68
N GLY A 199 -18.78 7.03 0.07
CA GLY A 199 -18.51 6.31 -1.16
C GLY A 199 -18.79 4.82 -1.04
N GLY A 200 -18.40 4.20 0.09
CA GLY A 200 -18.71 2.82 0.40
C GLY A 200 -20.22 2.51 0.45
N ASN A 201 -20.99 3.39 1.09
CA ASN A 201 -22.44 3.24 1.17
C ASN A 201 -23.12 3.48 -0.19
N ALA A 202 -22.66 4.46 -0.96
CA ALA A 202 -23.17 4.73 -2.31
C ALA A 202 -22.96 3.50 -3.21
N VAL A 203 -21.77 2.88 -3.13
CA VAL A 203 -21.46 1.63 -3.81
C VAL A 203 -22.39 0.48 -3.42
N ILE A 204 -22.70 0.33 -2.12
CA ILE A 204 -23.66 -0.69 -1.66
C ILE A 204 -25.05 -0.43 -2.27
N GLY A 205 -25.49 0.83 -2.28
CA GLY A 205 -26.73 1.24 -2.94
C GLY A 205 -26.74 0.85 -4.43
N SER A 206 -25.69 1.20 -5.16
CA SER A 206 -25.58 0.90 -6.60
C SER A 206 -25.62 -0.59 -6.91
N VAL A 207 -25.04 -1.45 -6.06
CA VAL A 207 -25.12 -2.91 -6.23
C VAL A 207 -26.53 -3.43 -5.92
N ARG A 208 -27.19 -2.93 -4.87
CA ARG A 208 -28.53 -3.40 -4.48
C ARG A 208 -29.64 -2.95 -5.43
N GLU A 209 -29.53 -1.75 -5.95
CA GLU A 209 -30.49 -1.15 -6.88
C GLU A 209 -30.20 -1.56 -8.35
N ILE A 210 -29.24 -2.49 -8.57
CA ILE A 210 -28.90 -3.07 -9.88
C ILE A 210 -28.33 -2.04 -10.88
N PHE A 211 -27.80 -0.92 -10.39
CA PHE A 211 -26.97 -0.03 -11.21
C PHE A 211 -25.63 -0.67 -11.58
N ILE A 212 -25.15 -1.64 -10.78
CA ILE A 212 -24.01 -2.49 -11.10
C ILE A 212 -24.51 -3.91 -11.36
N SER A 213 -24.63 -4.28 -12.63
CA SER A 213 -25.15 -5.59 -13.04
C SER A 213 -24.11 -6.71 -12.81
N VAL A 214 -24.54 -7.97 -12.90
CA VAL A 214 -23.62 -9.12 -12.81
C VAL A 214 -22.55 -9.08 -13.92
N VAL A 215 -22.90 -8.57 -15.11
CA VAL A 215 -21.96 -8.45 -16.23
C VAL A 215 -20.87 -7.44 -15.88
N ASP A 216 -21.25 -6.26 -15.37
CA ASP A 216 -20.31 -5.24 -14.91
C ASP A 216 -19.35 -5.80 -13.86
N ARG A 217 -19.85 -6.61 -12.93
CA ARG A 217 -19.04 -7.23 -11.88
C ARG A 217 -18.01 -8.22 -12.44
N ILE A 218 -18.35 -8.95 -13.50
CA ILE A 218 -17.42 -9.83 -14.21
C ILE A 218 -16.37 -9.00 -14.96
N GLU A 219 -16.76 -7.91 -15.61
CA GLU A 219 -15.83 -6.98 -16.27
C GLU A 219 -14.85 -6.36 -15.28
N LEU A 220 -15.35 -5.92 -14.12
CA LEU A 220 -14.55 -5.37 -13.02
C LEU A 220 -13.62 -6.43 -12.41
N LEU A 221 -14.05 -7.70 -12.31
CA LEU A 221 -13.16 -8.80 -11.92
C LEU A 221 -12.03 -8.98 -12.93
N GLY A 222 -12.36 -9.02 -14.22
CA GLY A 222 -11.39 -9.14 -15.31
C GLY A 222 -10.39 -7.99 -15.30
N GLY A 223 -10.88 -6.76 -15.17
CA GLY A 223 -10.03 -5.57 -15.08
C GLY A 223 -9.17 -5.55 -13.81
N TYR A 224 -9.69 -6.00 -12.66
CA TYR A 224 -8.88 -6.16 -11.45
C TYR A 224 -7.71 -7.14 -11.67
N LEU A 225 -7.97 -8.31 -12.25
CA LEU A 225 -6.94 -9.31 -12.54
C LEU A 225 -5.91 -8.80 -13.56
N ILE A 226 -6.36 -8.16 -14.63
CA ILE A 226 -5.47 -7.59 -15.66
C ILE A 226 -4.61 -6.47 -15.07
N THR A 227 -5.19 -5.57 -14.27
CA THR A 227 -4.45 -4.46 -13.64
C THR A 227 -3.50 -4.89 -12.52
N CYS A 228 -3.51 -6.18 -12.14
CA CYS A 228 -2.45 -6.77 -11.31
C CYS A 228 -1.16 -7.03 -12.11
N ILE A 229 -1.23 -7.09 -13.45
CA ILE A 229 -0.08 -7.40 -14.32
C ILE A 229 0.23 -6.23 -15.26
N LEU A 230 -0.78 -5.48 -15.68
CA LEU A 230 -0.63 -4.34 -16.58
C LEU A 230 -0.91 -3.02 -15.86
N PRO A 231 -0.26 -1.92 -16.28
CA PRO A 231 -0.61 -0.58 -15.83
C PRO A 231 -2.11 -0.26 -16.09
N PRO A 232 -2.80 0.43 -15.16
CA PRO A 232 -4.22 0.80 -15.34
C PRO A 232 -4.48 1.69 -16.54
N SER A 233 -3.48 2.39 -17.07
CA SER A 233 -3.60 3.19 -18.28
C SER A 233 -3.88 2.36 -19.55
N LEU A 234 -3.58 1.06 -19.53
CA LEU A 234 -3.82 0.15 -20.67
C LEU A 234 -5.17 -0.57 -20.59
N VAL A 235 -5.93 -0.36 -19.50
CA VAL A 235 -7.21 -1.03 -19.27
C VAL A 235 -8.35 -0.01 -19.43
N PRO A 236 -9.44 -0.36 -20.14
CA PRO A 236 -10.62 0.50 -20.27
C PRO A 236 -11.20 0.97 -18.94
N GLU A 237 -11.75 2.18 -18.89
CA GLU A 237 -12.28 2.79 -17.65
C GLU A 237 -13.45 2.02 -17.04
N ASN A 238 -14.32 1.44 -17.87
CA ASN A 238 -15.44 0.60 -17.42
C ASN A 238 -14.98 -0.69 -16.72
N MET A 239 -13.73 -1.10 -16.89
CA MET A 239 -13.18 -2.30 -16.24
C MET A 239 -12.36 -1.97 -14.99
N LYS A 240 -12.22 -0.69 -14.63
CA LYS A 240 -11.34 -0.25 -13.53
C LYS A 240 -12.14 0.28 -12.36
N TYR A 241 -12.04 -0.38 -11.22
CA TYR A 241 -12.42 0.23 -9.95
C TYR A 241 -11.30 1.18 -9.46
N PRO A 242 -11.58 2.43 -9.02
CA PRO A 242 -12.91 3.03 -8.82
C PRO A 242 -13.46 3.81 -10.04
N HIS A 243 -12.77 3.89 -11.17
CA HIS A 243 -13.15 4.74 -12.32
C HIS A 243 -14.55 4.40 -12.88
N TYR A 244 -14.93 3.12 -12.86
CA TYR A 244 -16.28 2.67 -13.22
C TYR A 244 -17.37 3.37 -12.41
N LEU A 245 -17.13 3.72 -11.14
CA LEU A 245 -18.11 4.44 -10.32
C LEU A 245 -18.41 5.83 -10.88
N GLY A 246 -17.41 6.52 -11.44
CA GLY A 246 -17.61 7.77 -12.15
C GLY A 246 -18.47 7.60 -13.41
N THR A 247 -18.38 6.45 -14.10
CA THR A 247 -19.22 6.18 -15.28
C THR A 247 -20.70 5.98 -14.96
N ILE A 248 -21.03 5.66 -13.70
CA ILE A 248 -22.40 5.53 -13.20
C ILE A 248 -22.80 6.71 -12.29
N HIS A 249 -22.08 7.83 -12.36
CA HIS A 249 -22.33 9.06 -11.60
C HIS A 249 -22.32 8.90 -10.08
N VAL A 250 -21.51 7.97 -9.58
CA VAL A 250 -21.24 7.83 -8.14
C VAL A 250 -19.94 8.58 -7.85
N ASP A 251 -20.07 9.89 -7.64
CA ASP A 251 -18.96 10.79 -7.37
C ASP A 251 -18.67 10.88 -5.86
N PHE A 252 -17.45 10.53 -5.46
CA PHE A 252 -16.95 10.79 -4.11
C PHE A 252 -15.44 11.00 -4.10
N GLY A 253 -14.98 11.82 -3.16
CA GLY A 253 -13.56 12.00 -2.85
C GLY A 253 -12.99 10.76 -2.14
N GLY A 254 -11.74 10.41 -2.45
CA GLY A 254 -11.04 9.28 -1.83
C GLY A 254 -11.27 7.97 -2.57
N GLY A 255 -10.18 7.29 -2.93
CA GLY A 255 -10.24 6.00 -3.63
C GLY A 255 -11.06 4.97 -2.85
N GLY A 256 -11.67 4.02 -3.55
CA GLY A 256 -12.60 3.10 -2.88
C GLY A 256 -11.89 2.16 -1.90
N ILE A 257 -12.41 2.06 -0.67
CA ILE A 257 -11.90 1.11 0.33
C ILE A 257 -11.97 -0.31 -0.24
N ILE A 258 -10.90 -1.08 -0.07
CA ILE A 258 -10.75 -2.42 -0.63
C ILE A 258 -11.91 -3.36 -0.27
N VAL A 259 -12.49 -3.20 0.92
CA VAL A 259 -13.66 -3.98 1.37
C VAL A 259 -14.84 -3.78 0.42
N PHE A 260 -15.13 -2.53 0.02
CA PHE A 260 -16.19 -2.23 -0.93
C PHE A 260 -15.82 -2.66 -2.35
N ALA A 261 -14.54 -2.53 -2.74
CA ALA A 261 -14.07 -3.02 -4.04
C ALA A 261 -14.33 -4.54 -4.19
N PHE A 262 -13.96 -5.33 -3.18
CA PHE A 262 -14.19 -6.77 -3.18
C PHE A 262 -15.68 -7.13 -3.08
N TYR A 263 -16.48 -6.31 -2.38
CA TYR A 263 -17.94 -6.45 -2.36
C TYR A 263 -18.57 -6.19 -3.72
N VAL A 264 -18.16 -5.15 -4.45
CA VAL A 264 -18.64 -4.89 -5.81
C VAL A 264 -18.33 -6.06 -6.71
N ILE A 265 -17.10 -6.57 -6.68
CA ILE A 265 -16.67 -7.62 -7.61
C ILE A 265 -17.35 -8.95 -7.25
N LEU A 266 -17.24 -9.41 -6.00
CA LEU A 266 -17.61 -10.78 -5.60
C LEU A 266 -18.81 -10.85 -4.65
N GLY A 267 -19.44 -9.73 -4.34
CA GLY A 267 -20.57 -9.67 -3.41
C GLY A 267 -20.10 -9.94 -1.99
N MET A 268 -20.98 -10.49 -1.16
CA MET A 268 -20.69 -10.81 0.25
C MET A 268 -19.50 -11.76 0.43
N ILE A 269 -19.23 -12.62 -0.57
CA ILE A 269 -18.10 -13.56 -0.56
C ILE A 269 -16.76 -12.81 -0.67
N GLY A 270 -16.72 -11.68 -1.38
CA GLY A 270 -15.49 -10.92 -1.62
C GLY A 270 -14.77 -10.47 -0.35
N PRO A 271 -15.41 -9.70 0.54
CA PRO A 271 -14.82 -9.28 1.81
C PRO A 271 -14.36 -10.45 2.68
N PHE A 272 -15.11 -11.55 2.69
CA PHE A 272 -14.72 -12.75 3.41
C PHE A 272 -13.44 -13.37 2.84
N LEU A 273 -13.34 -13.51 1.51
CA LEU A 273 -12.13 -14.00 0.83
C LEU A 273 -10.93 -13.06 1.04
N LEU A 274 -11.15 -11.74 1.06
CA LEU A 274 -10.11 -10.77 1.42
C LEU A 274 -9.60 -11.03 2.84
N GLY A 275 -10.50 -11.28 3.80
CA GLY A 275 -10.14 -11.66 5.16
C GLY A 275 -9.31 -12.95 5.23
N MET A 276 -9.75 -13.99 4.52
CA MET A 276 -9.00 -15.26 4.42
C MET A 276 -7.62 -15.06 3.81
N TYR A 277 -7.51 -14.24 2.76
CA TYR A 277 -6.23 -13.89 2.14
C TYR A 277 -5.30 -13.20 3.14
N LEU A 278 -5.77 -12.19 3.87
CA LEU A 278 -4.98 -11.50 4.89
C LEU A 278 -4.53 -12.46 5.99
N GLY A 279 -5.44 -13.31 6.49
CA GLY A 279 -5.09 -14.31 7.50
C GLY A 279 -4.07 -15.35 7.04
N GLY A 280 -4.23 -15.84 5.80
CA GLY A 280 -3.27 -16.75 5.18
C GLY A 280 -1.90 -16.10 4.99
N THR A 281 -1.88 -14.82 4.62
CA THR A 281 -0.66 -14.02 4.45
C THR A 281 0.07 -13.85 5.80
N ILE A 282 -0.64 -13.52 6.88
CA ILE A 282 -0.08 -13.44 8.25
C ILE A 282 0.58 -14.77 8.62
N ASN A 283 -0.13 -15.88 8.48
CA ASN A 283 0.39 -17.21 8.80
C ASN A 283 1.63 -17.54 7.97
N TYR A 284 1.62 -17.20 6.68
CA TYR A 284 2.74 -17.50 5.81
C TYR A 284 4.00 -16.70 6.19
N VAL A 285 3.82 -15.40 6.46
CA VAL A 285 4.92 -14.50 6.81
C VAL A 285 5.52 -14.86 8.17
N TYR A 286 4.69 -15.10 9.18
CA TYR A 286 5.16 -15.23 10.57
C TYR A 286 5.26 -16.68 11.09
N GLU A 287 4.46 -17.62 10.58
CA GLU A 287 4.42 -18.99 11.11
C GLU A 287 5.05 -20.06 10.20
N SER A 288 5.36 -19.72 8.95
CA SER A 288 5.85 -20.72 7.98
C SER A 288 7.19 -21.34 8.39
N ARG A 289 7.22 -22.68 8.47
CA ARG A 289 8.43 -23.44 8.86
C ARG A 289 9.50 -23.43 7.78
N ARG A 290 9.09 -23.40 6.51
CA ARG A 290 9.96 -23.41 5.32
C ARG A 290 9.39 -22.45 4.28
N PRO A 291 9.45 -21.14 4.50
CA PRO A 291 8.90 -20.18 3.55
C PRO A 291 9.69 -20.26 2.24
N ASN A 292 8.98 -20.47 1.13
CA ASN A 292 9.49 -20.14 -0.18
C ASN A 292 9.81 -18.64 -0.23
N TYR A 293 11.05 -18.33 -0.60
CA TYR A 293 11.60 -16.99 -0.60
C TYR A 293 10.83 -16.02 -1.50
N TYR A 294 10.44 -16.46 -2.70
CA TYR A 294 9.68 -15.63 -3.65
C TYR A 294 8.30 -15.30 -3.10
N VAL A 295 7.58 -16.30 -2.59
CA VAL A 295 6.25 -16.09 -1.99
C VAL A 295 6.35 -15.15 -0.77
N MET A 296 7.43 -15.25 0.00
CA MET A 296 7.63 -14.37 1.14
C MET A 296 7.91 -12.93 0.72
N LEU A 297 8.73 -12.70 -0.31
CA LEU A 297 8.94 -11.37 -0.87
C LEU A 297 7.61 -10.74 -1.33
N PHE A 298 6.78 -11.53 -2.00
CA PHE A 298 5.48 -11.09 -2.50
C PHE A 298 4.56 -10.59 -1.38
N PHE A 299 4.40 -11.40 -0.33
CA PHE A 299 3.51 -11.08 0.79
C PHE A 299 4.04 -9.95 1.66
N VAL A 300 5.35 -9.88 1.89
CA VAL A 300 5.97 -8.82 2.68
C VAL A 300 5.79 -7.46 2.00
N LEU A 301 6.05 -7.36 0.68
CA LEU A 301 5.82 -6.12 -0.04
C LEU A 301 4.32 -5.76 -0.08
N SER A 302 3.45 -6.75 -0.27
CA SER A 302 2.00 -6.55 -0.22
C SER A 302 1.59 -5.92 1.11
N PHE A 303 2.09 -6.41 2.26
CA PHE A 303 1.78 -5.83 3.57
C PHE A 303 2.27 -4.39 3.74
N PHE A 304 3.47 -4.02 3.28
CA PHE A 304 3.92 -2.62 3.45
C PHE A 304 3.13 -1.61 2.62
N MET A 305 2.47 -2.10 1.58
CA MET A 305 1.59 -1.30 0.75
C MET A 305 0.17 -1.17 1.32
N ILE A 306 -0.11 -1.68 2.54
CA ILE A 306 -1.46 -1.68 3.13
C ILE A 306 -2.12 -0.32 3.17
N THR A 307 -1.39 0.72 3.53
CA THR A 307 -1.93 2.08 3.58
C THR A 307 -2.32 2.64 2.21
N ARG A 308 -1.84 2.02 1.13
CA ARG A 308 -2.14 2.38 -0.25
C ARG A 308 -3.26 1.54 -0.84
N TRP A 309 -3.17 0.21 -0.79
CA TRP A 309 -4.20 -0.63 -1.39
C TRP A 309 -5.48 -0.71 -0.56
N TYR A 310 -5.43 -0.40 0.74
CA TYR A 310 -6.62 -0.46 1.59
C TYR A 310 -7.61 0.68 1.30
N SER A 311 -7.11 1.89 1.04
CA SER A 311 -7.93 3.11 0.92
C SER A 311 -7.82 3.84 -0.42
N TYR A 312 -6.96 3.41 -1.34
CA TYR A 312 -6.77 4.14 -2.61
C TYR A 312 -6.87 3.22 -3.82
N ASP A 313 -5.97 2.23 -3.90
CA ASP A 313 -5.77 1.45 -5.13
C ASP A 313 -5.73 -0.06 -4.83
N PRO A 314 -6.88 -0.76 -4.81
CA PRO A 314 -6.96 -2.18 -4.47
C PRO A 314 -6.06 -3.10 -5.31
N ASN A 315 -5.77 -2.71 -6.56
CA ASN A 315 -4.89 -3.46 -7.46
C ASN A 315 -3.40 -3.42 -7.04
N LEU A 316 -2.98 -2.40 -6.27
CA LEU A 316 -1.63 -2.33 -5.72
C LEU A 316 -1.33 -3.47 -4.73
N LEU A 317 -2.37 -4.11 -4.18
CA LEU A 317 -2.22 -5.28 -3.30
C LEU A 317 -1.38 -6.37 -3.95
N PHE A 318 -1.57 -6.58 -5.26
CA PHE A 318 -0.89 -7.63 -6.03
C PHE A 318 0.08 -7.07 -7.07
N ARG A 319 -0.23 -5.95 -7.73
CA ARG A 319 0.57 -5.44 -8.86
C ARG A 319 2.04 -5.22 -8.52
N LEU A 320 2.32 -4.44 -7.48
CA LEU A 320 3.70 -4.11 -7.11
C LEU A 320 4.46 -5.34 -6.63
N SER A 321 3.78 -6.27 -5.96
CA SER A 321 4.35 -7.54 -5.55
C SER A 321 4.72 -8.42 -6.74
N PHE A 322 3.87 -8.50 -7.79
CA PHE A 322 4.22 -9.19 -9.03
C PHE A 322 5.39 -8.52 -9.75
N TYR A 323 5.40 -7.20 -9.86
CA TYR A 323 6.50 -6.46 -10.48
C TYR A 323 7.83 -6.64 -9.74
N MET A 324 7.80 -6.66 -8.41
CA MET A 324 8.99 -6.96 -7.62
C MET A 324 9.51 -8.38 -7.89
N LEU A 325 8.63 -9.38 -7.96
CA LEU A 325 9.05 -10.74 -8.32
C LEU A 325 9.66 -10.81 -9.71
N PHE A 326 9.07 -10.10 -10.68
CA PHE A 326 9.60 -10.01 -12.03
C PHE A 326 11.01 -9.38 -12.04
N VAL A 327 11.19 -8.21 -11.43
CA VAL A 327 12.49 -7.53 -11.33
C VAL A 327 13.53 -8.42 -10.64
N PHE A 328 13.16 -9.05 -9.52
CA PHE A 328 14.03 -9.95 -8.78
C PHE A 328 14.43 -11.18 -9.62
N ALA A 329 13.49 -11.78 -10.35
CA ALA A 329 13.76 -12.88 -11.27
C ALA A 329 14.73 -12.48 -12.39
N VAL A 330 14.55 -11.29 -12.98
CA VAL A 330 15.47 -10.74 -13.99
C VAL A 330 16.89 -10.61 -13.43
N PHE A 331 17.06 -10.05 -12.23
CA PHE A 331 18.39 -9.95 -11.59
C PHE A 331 19.03 -11.32 -11.39
N LYS A 332 18.24 -12.33 -10.99
CA LYS A 332 18.72 -13.71 -10.84
C LYS A 332 19.14 -14.34 -12.16
N LEU A 333 18.36 -14.15 -13.22
CA LEU A 333 18.69 -14.68 -14.54
C LEU A 333 19.98 -14.06 -15.08
N ILE A 334 20.14 -12.74 -14.97
CA ILE A 334 21.36 -12.04 -15.39
C ILE A 334 22.57 -12.54 -14.60
N THR A 335 22.44 -12.67 -13.28
CA THR A 335 23.53 -13.18 -12.42
C THR A 335 23.94 -14.60 -12.84
N LYS A 336 22.98 -15.49 -13.06
CA LYS A 336 23.24 -16.88 -13.49
C LYS A 336 23.95 -16.93 -14.85
N ALA A 337 23.53 -16.10 -15.80
CA ALA A 337 24.15 -16.03 -17.12
C ALA A 337 25.62 -15.55 -17.05
N SER A 338 25.91 -14.58 -16.19
CA SER A 338 27.28 -14.09 -15.99
C SER A 338 28.22 -15.14 -15.41
N TYR A 339 27.77 -15.90 -14.40
CA TYR A 339 28.57 -17.00 -13.83
C TYR A 339 28.77 -18.19 -14.79
N GLY A 340 27.78 -18.48 -15.64
CA GLY A 340 27.88 -19.52 -16.66
C GLY A 340 28.97 -19.22 -17.69
N LYS A 341 29.11 -17.94 -18.11
CA LYS A 341 30.17 -17.51 -19.03
C LYS A 341 31.57 -17.56 -18.39
N THR A 342 31.71 -17.27 -17.09
CA THR A 342 33.03 -17.32 -16.44
C THR A 342 33.57 -18.74 -16.33
N LYS A 343 32.70 -19.75 -16.22
CA LYS A 343 33.12 -21.16 -16.20
C LYS A 343 33.54 -21.69 -17.57
N SER A 344 32.95 -21.22 -18.67
CA SER A 344 33.29 -21.68 -20.02
C SER A 344 34.54 -21.02 -20.62
N VAL A 345 34.99 -19.90 -20.04
CA VAL A 345 36.24 -19.21 -20.45
C VAL A 345 37.46 -19.78 -19.73
N ASN A 346 37.25 -20.46 -18.60
CA ASN A 346 38.29 -21.10 -17.80
C ASN A 346 38.35 -22.63 -17.99
N SER A 347 37.63 -23.16 -18.98
CA SER A 347 37.69 -24.56 -19.45
C SER A 347 38.18 -24.56 -20.89
#